data_AF-A0A7W1YMU2-F1
#
_entry.id   AF-A0A7W1YMU2-F1
#
_cell.length_a   1.000
_cell.length_b   1.000
_cell.length_c   1.000
_cell.angle_alpha   90.00
_cell.angle_beta   90.00
_cell.angle_gamma   90.00
#
_symmetry.space_group_name_H-M   'P 1'
#
loop_
_entity.id
_entity.type
_entity.pdbx_description
1 polymer ?
#
loop_
_entity_poly.entity_id
_entity_poly.type
_entity_poly.pdbx_seq_one_letter_code
_entity_poly.pdbx_strand_id
1 'polypeptide(L)'
;MSRLLLIWTLLTTFGMRIQERSADMAVHCFADIPGITACLDTPFKGYWEANGGLPVFGYPLTGTNLEQNQDLHRPLLTQWTERNRLEIHPENTGPYSILLGRMGDERLQQLGPNAAAEGQESGPQPGCLWFDITKHNVCDQGAGMGFLSYWQAHGLHVSGLDAYNRSLQLFGLPLTTPRPELNEAGETVMTQWFERARFEWHPDKPDEFKVLLGLLGTELRHTAAPSTTSIIGV
;
A
#
# COMPACT_ATOMS: atom_id res chain seq x y z
N MET A 1 -3.26 47.28 75.66
CA MET A 1 -2.03 47.19 74.85
C MET A 1 -2.16 45.99 73.93
N SER A 2 -2.06 46.25 72.64
CA SER A 2 -2.40 45.37 71.52
C SER A 2 -1.52 44.12 71.43
N ARG A 3 -2.10 42.95 71.14
CA ARG A 3 -1.36 41.81 70.56
C ARG A 3 -2.13 41.32 69.34
N LEU A 4 -1.66 41.75 68.17
CA LEU A 4 -2.14 41.30 66.86
C LEU A 4 -1.89 39.79 66.70
N LEU A 5 -2.93 39.08 66.27
CA LEU A 5 -2.84 37.75 65.68
C LEU A 5 -2.37 37.89 64.22
N LEU A 6 -1.18 37.36 63.90
CA LEU A 6 -0.72 37.16 62.53
C LEU A 6 -1.08 35.73 62.10
N ILE A 7 -2.13 35.60 61.30
CA ILE A 7 -2.49 34.35 60.62
C ILE A 7 -1.72 34.33 59.30
N TRP A 8 -0.69 33.49 59.21
CA TRP A 8 0.00 33.18 57.97
C TRP A 8 -0.76 32.09 57.23
N THR A 9 -1.55 32.46 56.22
CA THR A 9 -2.12 31.50 55.28
C THR A 9 -1.03 31.02 54.32
N LEU A 10 -0.53 29.81 54.52
CA LEU A 10 0.30 29.11 53.53
C LEU A 10 -0.57 28.76 52.32
N LEU A 11 -0.43 29.53 51.25
CA LEU A 11 -0.99 29.22 49.94
C LEU A 11 -0.04 28.24 49.24
N THR A 12 -0.15 26.93 49.51
CA THR A 12 0.58 25.93 48.71
C THR A 12 -0.12 25.80 47.37
N THR A 13 0.49 26.40 46.35
CA THR A 13 0.14 26.24 44.95
C THR A 13 0.19 24.75 44.60
N PHE A 14 -0.98 24.16 44.35
CA PHE A 14 -1.05 22.85 43.73
C PHE A 14 -0.57 23.04 42.29
N GLY A 15 0.72 22.81 42.05
CA GLY A 15 1.31 22.83 40.72
C GLY A 15 0.64 21.75 39.90
N MET A 16 -0.36 22.13 39.10
CA MET A 16 -0.88 21.29 38.05
C MET A 16 0.28 21.08 37.08
N ARG A 17 0.99 19.96 37.23
CA ARG A 17 1.89 19.49 36.18
C ARG A 17 1.02 19.30 34.96
N ILE A 18 1.12 20.22 34.00
CA ILE A 18 0.74 19.94 32.63
C ILE A 18 1.63 18.76 32.27
N GLN A 19 1.06 17.56 32.31
CA GLN A 19 1.64 16.42 31.64
C GLN A 19 1.65 16.83 30.18
N GLU A 20 2.79 17.31 29.68
CA GLU A 20 3.01 17.37 28.24
C GLU A 20 2.70 15.96 27.75
N ARG A 21 1.58 15.80 27.05
CA ARG A 21 1.37 14.63 26.21
C ARG A 21 2.53 14.71 25.24
N SER A 22 3.60 13.96 25.52
CA SER A 22 4.61 13.62 24.54
C SER A 22 3.85 13.21 23.29
N ALA A 23 4.04 13.98 22.22
CA ALA A 23 3.48 13.68 20.91
C ALA A 23 3.85 12.24 20.60
N ASP A 24 2.86 11.35 20.72
CA ASP A 24 3.02 9.93 20.55
C ASP A 24 3.36 9.71 19.08
N MET A 25 4.65 9.52 18.84
CA MET A 25 5.43 9.43 17.61
C MET A 25 4.65 9.56 16.30
N ALA A 26 4.88 10.66 15.58
CA ALA A 26 4.41 10.91 14.21
C ALA A 26 4.87 9.87 13.16
N VAL A 27 5.56 8.82 13.59
CA VAL A 27 6.30 7.85 12.78
C VAL A 27 6.13 6.45 13.38
N HIS A 28 5.97 5.42 12.55
CA HIS A 28 5.94 4.00 12.96
C HIS A 28 7.14 3.25 12.38
N CYS A 29 8.03 2.80 13.25
CA CYS A 29 9.26 2.09 12.89
C CYS A 29 9.19 0.61 13.26
N PHE A 30 9.95 -0.23 12.56
CA PHE A 30 10.02 -1.68 12.76
C PHE A 30 11.39 -2.10 13.34
N ALA A 31 11.77 -1.51 14.47
CA ALA A 31 13.14 -1.64 15.03
C ALA A 31 13.56 -3.09 15.34
N ASP A 32 12.59 -3.97 15.62
CA ASP A 32 12.84 -5.38 15.95
C ASP A 32 12.93 -6.29 14.71
N ILE A 33 12.76 -5.74 13.50
CA ILE A 33 12.80 -6.48 12.25
C ILE A 33 14.13 -6.21 11.53
N PRO A 34 15.07 -7.18 11.50
CA PRO A 34 16.35 -7.01 10.83
C PRO A 34 16.17 -6.64 9.35
N GLY A 35 16.91 -5.63 8.89
CA GLY A 35 16.88 -5.16 7.50
C GLY A 35 15.82 -4.11 7.19
N ILE A 36 14.85 -3.87 8.08
CA ILE A 36 13.87 -2.79 7.92
C ILE A 36 14.34 -1.54 8.68
N THR A 37 14.90 -0.59 7.93
CA THR A 37 15.46 0.64 8.50
C THR A 37 14.58 1.87 8.30
N ALA A 38 13.63 1.80 7.36
CA ALA A 38 12.68 2.89 7.13
C ALA A 38 11.51 2.81 8.12
N CYS A 39 10.81 3.93 8.28
CA CYS A 39 9.62 4.05 9.12
C CYS A 39 8.49 4.70 8.33
N LEU A 40 7.24 4.40 8.67
CA LEU A 40 6.06 5.06 8.10
C LEU A 40 5.86 6.43 8.74
N ASP A 41 5.80 7.48 7.94
CA ASP A 41 5.62 8.86 8.43
C ASP A 41 4.13 9.25 8.44
N THR A 42 3.76 10.26 9.21
CA THR A 42 2.45 10.92 9.09
C THR A 42 2.41 11.73 7.79
N PRO A 43 1.31 11.66 7.00
CA PRO A 43 0.02 11.03 7.32
C PRO A 43 -0.12 9.56 6.92
N PHE A 44 0.87 8.99 6.22
CA PHE A 44 0.80 7.65 5.65
C PHE A 44 0.72 6.53 6.68
N LYS A 45 1.31 6.68 7.86
CA LYS A 45 1.18 5.74 8.98
C LYS A 45 -0.28 5.39 9.26
N GLY A 46 -1.14 6.39 9.47
CA GLY A 46 -2.55 6.16 9.81
C GLY A 46 -3.32 5.52 8.66
N TYR A 47 -3.00 5.89 7.43
CA TYR A 47 -3.57 5.25 6.24
C TYR A 47 -3.17 3.77 6.14
N TRP A 48 -1.89 3.46 6.34
CA TRP A 48 -1.37 2.10 6.29
C TRP A 48 -2.02 1.21 7.37
N GLU A 49 -2.08 1.69 8.61
CA GLU A 49 -2.68 0.97 9.74
C GLU A 49 -4.18 0.71 9.52
N ALA A 50 -4.89 1.69 8.96
CA ALA A 50 -6.32 1.60 8.76
C ALA A 50 -6.71 0.69 7.59
N ASN A 51 -5.84 0.47 6.59
CA ASN A 51 -6.23 -0.15 5.31
C ASN A 51 -5.59 -1.53 5.06
N GLY A 52 -5.20 -2.24 6.12
CA GLY A 52 -4.74 -3.63 6.05
C GLY A 52 -3.26 -3.83 6.37
N GLY A 53 -2.50 -2.76 6.61
CA GLY A 53 -1.15 -2.82 7.16
C GLY A 53 -0.20 -3.75 6.39
N LEU A 54 0.54 -4.57 7.14
CA LEU A 54 1.65 -5.36 6.61
C LEU A 54 1.23 -6.35 5.51
N PRO A 55 0.14 -7.14 5.64
CA PRO A 55 -0.32 -8.03 4.58
C PRO A 55 -0.59 -7.34 3.23
N VAL A 56 -1.13 -6.10 3.27
CA VAL A 56 -1.52 -5.37 2.05
C VAL A 56 -0.36 -4.55 1.50
N PHE A 57 0.28 -3.74 2.33
CA PHE A 57 1.25 -2.75 1.88
C PHE A 57 2.70 -3.20 2.06
N GLY A 58 2.98 -4.14 2.96
CA GLY A 58 4.33 -4.49 3.36
C GLY A 58 5.04 -3.44 4.22
N TYR A 59 6.34 -3.64 4.44
CA TYR A 59 7.18 -2.73 5.19
C TYR A 59 7.46 -1.43 4.42
N PRO A 60 7.77 -0.31 5.10
CA PRO A 60 8.24 0.90 4.45
C PRO A 60 9.60 0.65 3.78
N LEU A 61 9.77 1.18 2.57
CA LEU A 61 11.04 1.19 1.85
C LEU A 61 11.76 2.54 1.99
N THR A 62 11.01 3.61 2.20
CA THR A 62 11.54 4.99 2.27
C THR A 62 10.90 5.77 3.41
N GLY A 63 11.51 6.91 3.78
CA GLY A 63 10.76 8.01 4.36
C GLY A 63 9.91 8.73 3.31
N THR A 64 9.19 9.76 3.73
CA THR A 64 8.42 10.64 2.84
C THR A 64 9.32 11.50 1.95
N ASN A 65 8.94 11.66 0.68
CA ASN A 65 9.65 12.49 -0.28
C ASN A 65 8.69 13.13 -1.30
N LEU A 66 9.03 14.29 -1.84
CA LEU A 66 8.33 14.87 -2.99
C LEU A 66 8.87 14.21 -4.27
N GLU A 67 8.00 13.49 -4.97
CA GLU A 67 8.35 12.78 -6.20
C GLU A 67 7.45 13.23 -7.35
N GLN A 68 8.00 13.28 -8.55
CA GLN A 68 7.25 13.62 -9.75
C GLN A 68 6.26 12.49 -10.06
N ASN A 69 4.96 12.77 -10.00
CA ASN A 69 3.95 11.83 -10.45
C ASN A 69 3.87 11.91 -11.99
N GLN A 70 3.95 10.74 -12.64
CA GLN A 70 4.01 10.64 -14.10
C GLN A 70 2.68 10.98 -14.75
N ASP A 71 1.56 10.58 -14.15
CA ASP A 71 0.22 10.78 -14.71
C ASP A 71 -0.24 12.24 -14.61
N LEU A 72 0.02 12.88 -13.47
CA LEU A 72 -0.41 14.25 -13.17
C LEU A 72 0.61 15.31 -13.59
N HIS A 73 1.81 14.90 -14.01
CA HIS A 73 2.93 15.78 -14.36
C HIS A 73 3.22 16.87 -13.32
N ARG A 74 3.10 16.53 -12.02
CA ARG A 74 3.45 17.41 -10.90
C ARG A 74 4.00 16.62 -9.71
N PRO A 75 4.75 17.25 -8.78
CA PRO A 75 5.21 16.55 -7.60
C PRO A 75 4.08 16.24 -6.62
N LEU A 76 4.10 15.05 -6.04
CA LEU A 76 3.25 14.64 -4.91
C LEU A 76 4.12 14.21 -3.73
N LEU A 77 3.68 14.49 -2.50
CA LEU A 77 4.32 13.90 -1.33
C LEU A 77 4.00 12.42 -1.31
N THR A 78 5.03 11.61 -1.22
CA THR A 78 4.97 10.18 -1.50
C THR A 78 5.75 9.40 -0.44
N GLN A 79 5.28 8.19 -0.12
CA GLN A 79 6.07 7.22 0.62
C GLN A 79 5.91 5.83 0.01
N TRP A 80 7.04 5.14 -0.18
CA TRP A 80 7.07 3.80 -0.75
C TRP A 80 7.05 2.74 0.35
N THR A 81 6.22 1.72 0.15
CA THR A 81 6.26 0.46 0.89
C THR A 81 6.63 -0.68 -0.08
N GLU A 82 6.85 -1.88 0.43
CA GLU A 82 7.23 -3.03 -0.40
C GLU A 82 6.22 -3.29 -1.54
N ARG A 83 4.94 -3.03 -1.30
CA ARG A 83 3.85 -3.39 -2.24
C ARG A 83 3.13 -2.21 -2.87
N ASN A 84 3.20 -1.01 -2.29
CA ASN A 84 2.50 0.17 -2.77
C ASN A 84 3.31 1.46 -2.66
N ARG A 85 2.93 2.44 -3.47
CA ARG A 85 3.32 3.84 -3.34
C ARG A 85 2.12 4.63 -2.84
N LEU A 86 2.26 5.25 -1.67
CA LEU A 86 1.24 6.07 -1.05
C LEU A 86 1.46 7.53 -1.45
N GLU A 87 0.45 8.20 -1.97
CA GLU A 87 0.56 9.53 -2.59
C GLU A 87 -0.45 10.51 -1.95
N ILE A 88 -0.01 11.71 -1.55
CA ILE A 88 -0.92 12.78 -1.12
C ILE A 88 -1.45 13.53 -2.33
N HIS A 89 -2.78 13.61 -2.42
CA HIS A 89 -3.52 14.38 -3.41
C HIS A 89 -4.22 15.56 -2.71
N PRO A 90 -3.60 16.76 -2.64
CA PRO A 90 -4.13 17.89 -1.88
C PRO A 90 -5.42 18.49 -2.44
N GLU A 91 -5.75 18.21 -3.70
CA GLU A 91 -7.02 18.56 -4.33
C GLU A 91 -8.20 17.72 -3.82
N ASN A 92 -7.92 16.56 -3.22
CA ASN A 92 -8.91 15.67 -2.66
C ASN A 92 -9.07 15.92 -1.16
N THR A 93 -10.23 15.55 -0.63
CA THR A 93 -10.54 15.70 0.80
C THR A 93 -10.93 14.38 1.45
N GLY A 94 -10.75 14.30 2.77
CA GLY A 94 -11.10 13.14 3.56
C GLY A 94 -10.37 11.87 3.10
N PRO A 95 -11.08 10.73 2.93
CA PRO A 95 -10.47 9.43 2.66
C PRO A 95 -9.73 9.35 1.30
N TYR A 96 -9.95 10.31 0.40
CA TYR A 96 -9.30 10.37 -0.92
C TYR A 96 -8.08 11.29 -0.98
N SER A 97 -7.71 11.92 0.14
CA SER A 97 -6.50 12.75 0.26
C SER A 97 -5.21 11.94 0.14
N ILE A 98 -5.27 10.63 0.40
CA ILE A 98 -4.20 9.68 0.14
C ILE A 98 -4.71 8.65 -0.87
N LEU A 99 -4.00 8.51 -1.99
CA LEU A 99 -4.27 7.51 -3.02
C LEU A 99 -3.06 6.59 -3.18
N LEU A 100 -3.28 5.48 -3.89
CA LEU A 100 -2.25 4.53 -4.25
C LEU A 100 -1.84 4.74 -5.71
N GLY A 101 -0.53 4.77 -5.95
CA GLY A 101 0.02 4.75 -7.31
C GLY A 101 -0.43 3.52 -8.09
N ARG A 102 -0.58 3.64 -9.42
CA ARG A 102 -1.01 2.56 -10.33
C ARG A 102 0.16 1.64 -10.68
N MET A 103 0.82 1.12 -9.66
CA MET A 103 2.10 0.43 -9.80
C MET A 103 2.03 -0.89 -10.55
N GLY A 104 0.87 -1.54 -10.62
CA GLY A 104 0.70 -2.73 -11.45
C GLY A 104 0.73 -2.39 -12.95
N ASP A 105 0.05 -1.31 -13.34
CA ASP A 105 0.11 -0.75 -14.70
C ASP A 105 1.53 -0.29 -15.05
N GLU A 106 2.15 0.51 -14.17
CA GLU A 106 3.52 1.00 -14.36
C GLU A 106 4.53 -0.14 -14.58
N ARG A 107 4.43 -1.21 -13.79
CA ARG A 107 5.34 -2.35 -13.89
C ARG A 107 5.09 -3.16 -15.16
N LEU A 108 3.85 -3.40 -15.55
CA LEU A 108 3.53 -4.04 -16.82
C LEU A 108 4.11 -3.26 -18.01
N GLN A 109 4.03 -1.94 -17.98
CA GLN A 109 4.63 -1.08 -19.02
C GLN A 109 6.16 -1.22 -19.07
N GLN A 110 6.85 -1.33 -17.93
CA GLN A 110 8.30 -1.58 -17.87
C GLN A 110 8.70 -2.96 -18.42
N LEU A 111 7.87 -3.98 -18.18
CA LEU A 111 8.09 -5.34 -18.71
C LEU A 111 7.88 -5.42 -20.23
N GLY A 112 7.24 -4.39 -20.81
CA GLY A 112 7.13 -4.18 -22.25
C GLY A 112 5.71 -4.40 -22.79
N PRO A 113 5.47 -4.01 -24.06
CA PRO A 113 4.13 -3.97 -24.63
C PRO A 113 3.43 -5.32 -24.68
N ASN A 114 4.15 -6.44 -24.75
CA ASN A 114 3.54 -7.76 -24.71
C ASN A 114 2.95 -8.12 -23.33
N ALA A 115 3.54 -7.60 -22.24
CA ALA A 115 3.02 -7.80 -20.90
C ALA A 115 1.81 -6.88 -20.64
N ALA A 116 1.88 -5.64 -21.14
CA ALA A 116 0.84 -4.61 -20.93
C ALA A 116 -0.36 -4.70 -21.90
N ALA A 117 -0.18 -5.25 -23.10
CA ALA A 117 -1.20 -5.34 -24.14
C ALA A 117 -1.76 -6.76 -24.28
N GLU A 118 -2.21 -7.33 -23.17
CA GLU A 118 -2.96 -8.58 -23.24
C GLU A 118 -4.31 -8.35 -23.94
N GLY A 119 -4.73 -9.33 -24.73
CA GLY A 119 -6.04 -9.30 -25.38
C GLY A 119 -7.19 -9.40 -24.36
N GLN A 120 -8.40 -9.09 -24.83
CA GLN A 120 -9.63 -9.21 -24.05
C GLN A 120 -10.04 -10.68 -23.92
N GLU A 121 -10.58 -11.06 -22.76
CA GLU A 121 -11.22 -12.37 -22.63
C GLU A 121 -12.55 -12.41 -23.39
N SER A 122 -13.00 -13.60 -23.78
CA SER A 122 -14.19 -13.77 -24.63
C SER A 122 -15.51 -13.34 -23.98
N GLY A 123 -15.53 -13.14 -22.67
CA GLY A 123 -16.72 -12.73 -21.91
C GLY A 123 -16.71 -13.19 -20.45
N PRO A 124 -17.80 -12.92 -19.71
CA PRO A 124 -17.94 -13.31 -18.31
C PRO A 124 -17.92 -14.84 -18.14
N GLN A 125 -17.22 -15.31 -17.11
CA GLN A 125 -17.14 -16.72 -16.76
C GLN A 125 -18.01 -17.06 -15.53
N PRO A 126 -18.67 -18.23 -15.48
CA PRO A 126 -19.41 -18.67 -14.31
C PRO A 126 -18.53 -18.72 -13.06
N GLY A 127 -18.99 -18.13 -11.95
CA GLY A 127 -18.25 -18.11 -10.69
C GLY A 127 -17.13 -17.08 -10.61
N CYS A 128 -17.00 -16.18 -11.60
CA CYS A 128 -16.01 -15.12 -11.62
C CYS A 128 -16.66 -13.73 -11.56
N LEU A 129 -15.90 -12.73 -11.11
CA LEU A 129 -16.24 -11.32 -11.23
C LEU A 129 -15.78 -10.79 -12.59
N TRP A 130 -16.73 -10.36 -13.43
CA TRP A 130 -16.46 -9.79 -14.74
C TRP A 130 -16.30 -8.27 -14.67
N PHE A 131 -15.20 -7.75 -15.23
CA PHE A 131 -14.97 -6.32 -15.36
C PHE A 131 -15.18 -5.88 -16.81
N ASP A 132 -16.33 -5.26 -17.07
CA ASP A 132 -16.73 -4.94 -18.45
C ASP A 132 -15.87 -3.85 -19.11
N ILE A 133 -15.15 -3.05 -18.32
CA ILE A 133 -14.25 -1.99 -18.81
C ILE A 133 -12.98 -2.61 -19.40
N THR A 134 -12.34 -3.52 -18.66
CA THR A 134 -11.07 -4.14 -19.07
C THR A 134 -11.25 -5.47 -19.79
N LYS A 135 -12.46 -6.03 -19.75
CA LYS A 135 -12.83 -7.31 -20.35
C LYS A 135 -12.01 -8.48 -19.79
N HIS A 136 -11.81 -8.47 -18.47
CA HIS A 136 -11.14 -9.56 -17.73
C HIS A 136 -12.03 -10.11 -16.62
N ASN A 137 -11.81 -11.40 -16.31
CA ASN A 137 -12.43 -12.07 -15.17
C ASN A 137 -11.46 -12.12 -13.98
N VAL A 138 -12.01 -12.02 -12.77
CA VAL A 138 -11.32 -12.38 -11.53
C VAL A 138 -12.02 -13.60 -10.94
N CYS A 139 -11.30 -14.72 -10.85
CA CYS A 139 -11.81 -16.01 -10.41
C CYS A 139 -11.02 -16.52 -9.21
N ASP A 140 -11.60 -17.43 -8.44
CA ASP A 140 -10.86 -18.20 -7.45
C ASP A 140 -10.10 -19.36 -8.10
N GLN A 141 -8.88 -19.62 -7.62
CA GLN A 141 -8.03 -20.72 -8.08
C GLN A 141 -8.36 -22.04 -7.37
N GLY A 142 -8.93 -21.97 -6.16
CA GLY A 142 -9.46 -23.07 -5.37
C GLY A 142 -10.96 -22.93 -5.09
N ALA A 143 -11.54 -23.89 -4.37
CA ALA A 143 -12.97 -23.90 -4.05
C ALA A 143 -13.31 -22.78 -3.03
N GLY A 144 -13.77 -21.63 -3.53
CA GLY A 144 -14.08 -20.45 -2.71
C GLY A 144 -12.84 -19.80 -2.09
N MET A 145 -11.69 -19.92 -2.76
CA MET A 145 -10.42 -19.43 -2.26
C MET A 145 -9.49 -19.08 -3.43
N GLY A 146 -9.01 -17.85 -3.46
CA GLY A 146 -8.20 -17.35 -4.57
C GLY A 146 -8.40 -15.86 -4.78
N PHE A 147 -8.12 -15.40 -6.00
CA PHE A 147 -8.10 -13.98 -6.31
C PHE A 147 -9.45 -13.30 -6.15
N LEU A 148 -10.56 -13.96 -6.49
CA LEU A 148 -11.90 -13.38 -6.34
C LEU A 148 -12.23 -13.18 -4.85
N SER A 149 -12.10 -14.23 -4.05
CA SER A 149 -12.35 -14.20 -2.61
C SER A 149 -11.44 -13.18 -1.91
N TYR A 150 -10.16 -13.15 -2.27
CA TYR A 150 -9.22 -12.17 -1.72
C TYR A 150 -9.59 -10.73 -2.10
N TRP A 151 -9.89 -10.48 -3.38
CA TRP A 151 -10.29 -9.17 -3.87
C TRP A 151 -11.54 -8.67 -3.12
N GLN A 152 -12.57 -9.52 -2.97
CA GLN A 152 -13.81 -9.15 -2.28
C GLN A 152 -13.65 -8.94 -0.77
N ALA A 153 -12.72 -9.64 -0.14
CA ALA A 153 -12.49 -9.55 1.30
C ALA A 153 -11.62 -8.36 1.72
N HIS A 154 -10.87 -7.76 0.79
CA HIS A 154 -9.94 -6.68 1.07
C HIS A 154 -10.33 -5.40 0.34
N GLY A 155 -10.29 -4.28 1.05
CA GLY A 155 -10.58 -2.98 0.46
C GLY A 155 -10.28 -1.85 1.43
N LEU A 156 -10.26 -0.62 0.93
CA LEU A 156 -10.02 0.55 1.78
C LEU A 156 -11.15 0.75 2.79
N HIS A 157 -10.81 1.17 4.01
CA HIS A 157 -11.76 1.52 5.05
C HIS A 157 -12.31 2.93 4.84
N VAL A 158 -13.18 3.07 3.84
CA VAL A 158 -13.82 4.33 3.47
C VAL A 158 -15.31 4.30 3.82
N SER A 159 -15.76 5.26 4.62
CA SER A 159 -17.17 5.39 4.97
C SER A 159 -18.03 5.66 3.73
N GLY A 160 -19.19 5.01 3.64
CA GLY A 160 -20.13 5.17 2.54
C GLY A 160 -19.84 4.34 1.28
N LEU A 161 -18.69 3.66 1.19
CA LEU A 161 -18.43 2.71 0.11
C LEU A 161 -18.90 1.30 0.48
N ASP A 162 -19.49 0.60 -0.49
CA ASP A 162 -19.74 -0.85 -0.40
C ASP A 162 -18.45 -1.66 -0.58
N ALA A 163 -18.51 -2.98 -0.33
CA ALA A 163 -17.33 -3.85 -0.41
C ALA A 163 -16.65 -3.79 -1.78
N TYR A 164 -17.42 -3.85 -2.86
CA TYR A 164 -16.90 -3.78 -4.23
C TYR A 164 -16.09 -2.51 -4.46
N ASN A 165 -16.63 -1.34 -4.12
CA ASN A 165 -15.95 -0.07 -4.32
C ASN A 165 -14.72 0.06 -3.41
N ARG A 166 -14.75 -0.49 -2.20
CA ARG A 166 -13.56 -0.51 -1.33
C ARG A 166 -12.41 -1.33 -1.93
N SER A 167 -12.73 -2.50 -2.48
CA SER A 167 -11.76 -3.37 -3.17
C SER A 167 -11.24 -2.71 -4.44
N LEU A 168 -12.13 -2.09 -5.23
CA LEU A 168 -11.78 -1.37 -6.44
C LEU A 168 -10.80 -0.22 -6.14
N GLN A 169 -11.00 0.52 -5.05
CA GLN A 169 -10.09 1.60 -4.68
C GLN A 169 -8.72 1.08 -4.20
N LEU A 170 -8.66 -0.11 -3.60
CA LEU A 170 -7.42 -0.71 -3.14
C LEU A 170 -6.61 -1.32 -4.29
N PHE A 171 -7.24 -2.16 -5.11
CA PHE A 171 -6.53 -2.94 -6.14
C PHE A 171 -6.66 -2.35 -7.54
N GLY A 172 -7.76 -1.67 -7.84
CA GLY A 172 -8.13 -1.26 -9.19
C GLY A 172 -8.74 -2.37 -10.03
N LEU A 173 -8.86 -2.06 -11.31
CA LEU A 173 -9.35 -3.00 -12.33
C LEU A 173 -8.30 -4.07 -12.64
N PRO A 174 -8.70 -5.32 -12.97
CA PRO A 174 -7.78 -6.31 -13.50
C PRO A 174 -7.30 -5.88 -14.90
N LEU A 175 -6.00 -6.05 -15.14
CA LEU A 175 -5.32 -5.68 -16.39
C LEU A 175 -4.90 -6.88 -17.23
N THR A 176 -4.98 -8.09 -16.67
CA THR A 176 -4.55 -9.33 -17.32
C THR A 176 -5.52 -10.47 -17.05
N THR A 177 -5.47 -11.50 -17.90
CA THR A 177 -5.97 -12.84 -17.55
C THR A 177 -5.01 -13.46 -16.54
N PRO A 178 -5.47 -14.30 -15.58
CA PRO A 178 -4.57 -15.06 -14.72
C PRO A 178 -3.69 -16.01 -15.55
N ARG A 179 -2.38 -15.98 -15.33
CA ARG A 179 -1.43 -16.89 -16.00
C ARG A 179 -0.24 -17.24 -15.10
N PRO A 180 0.45 -18.37 -15.33
CA PRO A 180 1.69 -18.68 -14.62
C PRO A 180 2.79 -17.67 -14.98
N GLU A 181 3.41 -17.06 -13.98
CA GLU A 181 4.57 -16.16 -14.13
C GLU A 181 5.67 -16.52 -13.13
N LEU A 182 6.91 -16.18 -13.47
CA LEU A 182 8.04 -16.28 -12.54
C LEU A 182 7.99 -15.09 -11.57
N ASN A 183 7.90 -15.34 -10.28
CA ASN A 183 7.99 -14.29 -9.26
C ASN A 183 9.46 -13.97 -8.90
N GLU A 184 9.66 -12.96 -8.06
CA GLU A 184 10.99 -12.53 -7.60
C GLU A 184 11.77 -13.62 -6.82
N ALA A 185 11.06 -14.61 -6.26
CA ALA A 185 11.68 -15.76 -5.59
C ALA A 185 12.13 -16.87 -6.57
N GLY A 186 11.85 -16.72 -7.87
CA GLY A 186 12.14 -17.72 -8.90
C GLY A 186 11.12 -18.86 -8.93
N GLU A 187 9.96 -18.70 -8.27
CA GLU A 187 8.86 -19.67 -8.30
C GLU A 187 7.90 -19.32 -9.45
N THR A 188 7.39 -20.34 -10.14
CA THR A 188 6.29 -20.15 -11.10
C THR A 188 4.96 -20.23 -10.38
N VAL A 189 4.28 -19.08 -10.27
CA VAL A 189 3.00 -18.95 -9.55
C VAL A 189 1.94 -18.44 -10.50
N MET A 190 0.68 -18.82 -10.28
CA MET A 190 -0.42 -18.20 -11.01
C MET A 190 -0.52 -16.74 -10.57
N THR A 191 -0.58 -15.84 -11.53
CA THR A 191 -0.47 -14.39 -11.32
C THR A 191 -1.56 -13.65 -12.07
N GLN A 192 -2.16 -12.64 -11.44
CA GLN A 192 -3.02 -11.68 -12.11
C GLN A 192 -2.64 -10.25 -11.71
N TRP A 193 -2.54 -9.38 -12.71
CA TRP A 193 -2.20 -7.98 -12.53
C TRP A 193 -3.45 -7.12 -12.45
N PHE A 194 -3.41 -6.13 -11.58
CA PHE A 194 -4.42 -5.10 -11.37
C PHE A 194 -3.75 -3.74 -11.49
N GLU A 195 -4.52 -2.66 -11.60
CA GLU A 195 -3.93 -1.30 -11.71
C GLU A 195 -2.94 -0.99 -10.59
N ARG A 196 -3.22 -1.41 -9.35
CA ARG A 196 -2.45 -1.03 -8.15
C ARG A 196 -1.77 -2.21 -7.44
N ALA A 197 -1.91 -3.42 -7.96
CA ALA A 197 -1.42 -4.63 -7.31
C ALA A 197 -1.12 -5.75 -8.30
N ARG A 198 -0.33 -6.74 -7.85
CA ARG A 198 -0.16 -8.05 -8.50
C ARG A 198 -0.55 -9.12 -7.50
N PHE A 199 -1.49 -9.98 -7.84
CA PHE A 199 -1.90 -11.11 -7.00
C PHE A 199 -1.13 -12.35 -7.44
N GLU A 200 -0.64 -13.10 -6.46
CA GLU A 200 0.09 -14.35 -6.66
C GLU A 200 -0.59 -15.46 -5.85
N TRP A 201 -0.84 -16.61 -6.49
CA TRP A 201 -1.47 -17.77 -5.86
C TRP A 201 -0.44 -18.80 -5.40
N HIS A 202 -0.52 -19.18 -4.13
CA HIS A 202 0.45 -20.02 -3.43
C HIS A 202 -0.27 -21.19 -2.73
N PRO A 203 -0.66 -22.26 -3.45
CA PRO A 203 -1.56 -23.30 -2.93
C PRO A 203 -1.00 -24.10 -1.74
N ASP A 204 0.32 -24.15 -1.61
CA ASP A 204 1.02 -24.91 -0.56
C ASP A 204 1.20 -24.11 0.74
N LYS A 205 0.78 -22.83 0.78
CA LYS A 205 0.81 -21.99 1.97
C LYS A 205 -0.44 -22.21 2.84
N PRO A 206 -0.41 -21.84 4.14
CA PRO A 206 -1.61 -21.71 4.95
C PRO A 206 -2.64 -20.81 4.26
N ASP A 207 -3.93 -21.05 4.53
CA ASP A 207 -5.04 -20.41 3.81
C ASP A 207 -4.94 -18.89 3.77
N GLU A 208 -4.52 -18.27 4.88
CA GLU A 208 -4.32 -16.83 5.01
C GLU A 208 -3.17 -16.25 4.14
N PHE A 209 -2.31 -17.12 3.61
CA PHE A 209 -1.15 -16.76 2.77
C PHE A 209 -1.21 -17.39 1.37
N LYS A 210 -2.35 -17.98 0.98
CA LYS A 210 -2.51 -18.54 -0.37
C LYS A 210 -2.66 -17.48 -1.45
N VAL A 211 -3.09 -16.27 -1.10
CA VAL A 211 -2.98 -15.11 -1.98
C VAL A 211 -2.01 -14.13 -1.34
N LEU A 212 -0.94 -13.83 -2.06
CA LEU A 212 0.04 -12.82 -1.67
C LEU A 212 0.07 -11.72 -2.73
N LEU A 213 0.38 -10.50 -2.28
CA LEU A 213 0.61 -9.38 -3.17
C LEU A 213 2.10 -9.27 -3.51
N GLY A 214 2.39 -9.14 -4.80
CA GLY A 214 3.74 -8.94 -5.32
C GLY A 214 4.39 -7.67 -4.77
N LEU A 215 5.73 -7.67 -4.70
CA LEU A 215 6.52 -6.60 -4.08
C LEU A 215 6.78 -5.44 -5.07
N LEU A 216 5.71 -4.91 -5.66
CA LEU A 216 5.80 -3.93 -6.75
C LEU A 216 6.57 -2.66 -6.37
N GLY A 217 6.51 -2.23 -5.11
CA GLY A 217 7.28 -1.07 -4.64
C GLY A 217 8.78 -1.34 -4.65
N THR A 218 9.18 -2.54 -4.23
CA THR A 218 10.57 -3.02 -4.30
C THR A 218 11.03 -3.12 -5.75
N GLU A 219 10.25 -3.78 -6.61
CA GLU A 219 10.56 -4.00 -8.03
C GLU A 219 10.77 -2.70 -8.81
N LEU A 220 9.83 -1.75 -8.68
CA LEU A 220 9.89 -0.47 -9.40
C LEU A 220 11.08 0.39 -8.94
N ARG A 221 11.39 0.38 -7.64
CA ARG A 221 12.52 1.15 -7.10
C ARG A 221 13.88 0.57 -7.47
N HIS A 222 14.02 -0.75 -7.59
CA HIS A 222 15.26 -1.36 -8.06
C HIS A 222 15.56 -1.02 -9.52
N THR A 223 14.54 -0.89 -10.37
CA THR A 223 14.72 -0.46 -11.76
C THR A 223 15.06 1.02 -11.95
N ALA A 224 14.74 1.87 -10.97
CA ALA A 224 15.00 3.31 -11.03
C ALA A 224 16.42 3.72 -10.60
N ALA A 225 17.22 2.81 -10.05
CA ALA A 225 18.62 3.07 -9.75
C ALA A 225 19.40 3.10 -11.08
N PRO A 226 20.08 4.20 -11.44
CA PRO A 226 20.91 4.22 -12.63
C PRO A 226 22.04 3.19 -12.43
N SER A 227 22.15 2.26 -13.38
CA SER A 227 23.33 1.41 -13.52
C SER A 227 24.55 2.33 -13.62
N THR A 228 25.32 2.47 -12.53
CA THR A 228 26.68 3.01 -12.63
C THR A 228 27.51 1.97 -13.35
N THR A 229 27.38 1.92 -14.68
CA THR A 229 28.37 1.31 -15.55
C THR A 229 29.63 2.12 -15.38
N SER A 230 30.50 1.65 -14.49
CA SER A 230 31.86 2.10 -14.38
C SER A 230 32.53 1.78 -15.73
N ILE A 231 32.64 2.78 -16.59
CA ILE A 231 33.52 2.71 -17.74
C ILE A 231 34.93 2.80 -17.17
N ILE A 232 35.48 1.64 -16.81
CA ILE A 232 36.92 1.49 -16.60
C ILE A 232 37.54 1.50 -18.00
N GLY A 233 38.46 2.43 -18.18
CA GLY A 233 38.98 2.86 -19.47
C GLY A 233 39.81 1.82 -20.23
N VAL A 234 40.10 2.22 -21.47
CA VAL A 234 41.24 1.81 -22.29
C VAL A 234 41.90 3.08 -22.81
#